data_AF-A0A821VLI5-F1
#
_entry.id   AF-A0A821VLI5-F1
#
_cell.length_a   1.000
_cell.length_b   1.000
_cell.length_c   1.000
_cell.angle_alpha   90.00
_cell.angle_beta   90.00
_cell.angle_gamma   90.00
#
_symmetry.space_group_name_H-M   'P 1'
#
loop_
_entity.id
_entity.type
_entity.pdbx_description
1 polymer ?
#
loop_
_entity_poly.entity_id
_entity_poly.type
_entity_poly.pdbx_seq_one_letter_code
_entity_poly.pdbx_strand_id
1 'polypeptide(L)'
;MRANSVLENIIEAPVKLGATSHVNADPRKGPQGDIIYNPGNPVLTGTIKVYTFFYGTWTEEQKNIVLTFIVNIANTPWFNILRTYYQEIDGVQTYVTGPLEATTTYNLGTSYGTTLSKNSIPNTLTTLIQAGSIPNDPNGTNYIYAVTGDLARSTDNGCSKIDANPNGTPNGDRGIDAMMSTVAHELAEAITDPYVNSWRDENNYENADKCSHRYEPTVKLQHGIKYNVQAGDRRYLIQQNWDANTQQCTMSA
;
A
#
# COMPACT_ATOMS: atom_id res chain seq x y z
N MET A 1 -29.39 9.14 -1.86
CA MET A 1 -28.42 10.08 -1.26
C MET A 1 -27.43 9.27 -0.44
N ARG A 2 -26.25 8.98 -0.99
CA ARG A 2 -25.21 8.18 -0.34
C ARG A 2 -24.23 9.15 0.34
N ALA A 3 -24.12 9.07 1.66
CA ALA A 3 -23.21 9.90 2.43
C ALA A 3 -21.75 9.45 2.20
N ASN A 4 -20.90 10.47 2.13
CA ASN A 4 -19.47 10.50 1.81
C ASN A 4 -18.59 9.40 2.43
N SER A 5 -17.73 8.86 1.54
CA SER A 5 -16.43 8.18 1.70
C SER A 5 -15.87 8.04 3.12
N VAL A 6 -15.69 6.79 3.55
CA VAL A 6 -14.90 6.45 4.72
C VAL A 6 -13.46 6.16 4.29
N LEU A 7 -12.56 7.05 4.73
CA LEU A 7 -11.12 6.87 5.02
C LEU A 7 -10.39 5.74 4.25
N GLU A 8 -9.79 6.11 3.13
CA GLU A 8 -8.73 5.33 2.48
C GLU A 8 -7.40 5.61 3.22
N ASN A 9 -6.61 4.56 3.49
CA ASN A 9 -5.25 4.75 4.01
C ASN A 9 -4.42 5.31 2.87
N ILE A 10 -3.86 6.50 3.01
CA ILE A 10 -3.14 7.15 1.92
C ILE A 10 -1.66 6.87 2.10
N ILE A 11 -1.07 6.13 1.15
CA ILE A 11 0.39 6.06 1.00
C ILE A 11 0.77 6.97 -0.18
N GLU A 12 1.54 8.02 0.08
CA GLU A 12 2.01 8.97 -0.92
C GLU A 12 3.51 8.71 -1.20
N ALA A 13 3.85 8.27 -2.42
CA ALA A 13 5.23 8.35 -2.95
C ALA A 13 5.56 9.81 -3.33
N PRO A 14 6.81 10.18 -3.70
CA PRO A 14 7.29 11.56 -3.58
C PRO A 14 6.46 12.65 -4.27
N VAL A 15 5.53 12.33 -5.18
CA VAL A 15 4.36 13.19 -5.47
C VAL A 15 3.12 12.36 -5.92
N LYS A 16 2.25 11.86 -5.02
CA LYS A 16 0.81 11.62 -5.33
C LYS A 16 0.02 12.88 -4.95
N LEU A 17 0.05 13.93 -5.80
CA LEU A 17 -0.73 15.15 -5.57
C LEU A 17 -2.22 14.90 -5.86
N GLY A 18 -2.95 14.63 -4.79
CA GLY A 18 -4.41 14.55 -4.77
C GLY A 18 -4.89 13.11 -4.69
N ALA A 19 -5.83 12.86 -3.77
CA ALA A 19 -6.66 11.67 -3.81
C ALA A 19 -7.50 11.70 -5.10
N THR A 20 -6.91 11.24 -6.20
CA THR A 20 -7.65 10.77 -7.36
C THR A 20 -8.57 9.67 -6.86
N SER A 21 -9.79 9.60 -7.38
CA SER A 21 -10.65 8.45 -7.12
C SER A 21 -9.87 7.18 -7.46
N HIS A 22 -9.52 6.36 -6.47
CA HIS A 22 -8.93 5.05 -6.71
C HIS A 22 -9.96 4.22 -7.49
N VAL A 23 -9.69 4.01 -8.77
CA VAL A 23 -10.51 3.14 -9.60
C VAL A 23 -9.99 1.73 -9.32
N ASN A 24 -10.73 0.93 -8.57
CA ASN A 24 -10.42 -0.50 -8.44
C ASN A 24 -11.08 -1.27 -9.58
N ALA A 25 -10.44 -2.32 -10.10
CA ALA A 25 -11.07 -3.17 -11.12
C ALA A 25 -12.37 -3.80 -10.58
N ASP A 26 -13.45 -3.85 -11.39
CA ASP A 26 -14.72 -4.45 -10.97
C ASP A 26 -14.51 -5.94 -10.61
N PRO A 27 -14.74 -6.35 -9.35
CA PRO A 27 -14.50 -7.72 -8.92
C PRO A 27 -15.30 -8.77 -9.72
N ARG A 28 -16.40 -8.36 -10.36
CA ARG A 28 -17.29 -9.23 -11.15
C ARG A 28 -16.82 -9.43 -12.59
N LYS A 29 -16.05 -8.50 -13.13
CA LYS A 29 -15.56 -8.55 -14.53
C LYS A 29 -14.14 -9.07 -14.64
N GLY A 30 -13.42 -9.09 -13.51
CA GLY A 30 -12.00 -9.41 -13.45
C GLY A 30 -11.11 -8.28 -13.98
N PRO A 31 -9.78 -8.38 -13.77
CA PRO A 31 -8.83 -7.42 -14.32
C PRO A 31 -8.93 -7.43 -15.84
N GLN A 32 -9.09 -6.25 -16.45
CA GLN A 32 -9.20 -6.08 -17.90
C GLN A 32 -8.01 -5.29 -18.41
N GLY A 33 -7.40 -5.72 -19.52
CA GLY A 33 -6.28 -5.03 -20.16
C GLY A 33 -4.93 -5.27 -19.48
N ASP A 34 -3.86 -5.13 -20.25
CA ASP A 34 -2.49 -5.31 -19.76
C ASP A 34 -1.99 -4.02 -19.12
N ILE A 35 -1.14 -4.14 -18.10
CA ILE A 35 -0.36 -3.01 -17.58
C ILE A 35 0.89 -2.89 -18.44
N ILE A 36 1.10 -1.69 -18.99
CA ILE A 36 2.19 -1.39 -19.90
C ILE A 36 3.07 -0.31 -19.28
N TYR A 37 4.38 -0.44 -19.50
CA TYR A 37 5.35 0.58 -19.11
C TYR A 37 5.32 1.78 -20.04
N ASN A 38 5.35 2.99 -19.47
CA ASN A 38 5.53 4.24 -20.18
C ASN A 38 7.01 4.67 -20.11
N PRO A 39 7.78 4.62 -21.21
CA PRO A 39 9.20 4.89 -21.22
C PRO A 39 9.60 6.24 -20.61
N GLY A 40 10.73 6.26 -19.89
CA GLY A 40 11.30 7.46 -19.27
C GLY A 40 10.69 7.82 -17.90
N ASN A 41 9.74 7.02 -17.40
CA ASN A 41 9.12 7.23 -16.09
C ASN A 41 9.73 6.27 -15.04
N PRO A 42 9.92 6.74 -13.79
CA PRO A 42 10.69 5.99 -12.81
C PRO A 42 9.86 4.91 -12.11
N VAL A 43 10.57 3.99 -11.47
CA VAL A 43 10.07 3.09 -10.42
C VAL A 43 10.98 3.26 -9.21
N LEU A 44 10.56 2.83 -8.01
CA LEU A 44 11.45 2.89 -6.84
C LEU A 44 12.46 1.73 -6.85
N THR A 45 13.74 2.04 -6.68
CA THR A 45 14.86 1.08 -6.74
C THR A 45 15.80 1.24 -5.55
N GLY A 46 16.74 0.32 -5.33
CA GLY A 46 17.61 0.32 -4.16
C GLY A 46 16.85 0.15 -2.84
N THR A 47 17.43 0.66 -1.75
CA THR A 47 16.76 0.72 -0.44
C THR A 47 15.66 1.78 -0.47
N ILE A 48 14.43 1.37 -0.17
CA ILE A 48 13.23 2.22 -0.16
C ILE A 48 12.86 2.58 1.28
N LYS A 49 12.97 3.85 1.65
CA LYS A 49 12.65 4.34 2.99
C LYS A 49 11.15 4.60 3.14
N VAL A 50 10.53 4.05 4.17
CA VAL A 50 9.09 4.23 4.43
C VAL A 50 8.90 5.06 5.69
N TYR A 51 8.55 6.34 5.50
CA TYR A 51 8.18 7.27 6.56
C TYR A 51 6.74 6.98 6.96
N THR A 52 6.51 6.50 8.18
CA THR A 52 5.18 6.04 8.61
C THR A 52 4.54 7.06 9.55
N PHE A 53 3.32 7.48 9.23
CA PHE A 53 2.52 8.42 10.02
C PHE A 53 1.31 7.70 10.58
N PHE A 54 1.30 7.54 11.89
CA PHE A 54 0.19 6.95 12.60
C PHE A 54 -0.82 8.05 12.95
N TYR A 55 -1.92 8.13 12.19
CA TYR A 55 -3.00 9.06 12.47
C TYR A 55 -3.98 8.49 13.50
N GLY A 56 -4.26 9.26 14.55
CA GLY A 56 -5.17 8.86 15.62
C GLY A 56 -4.43 8.26 16.82
N THR A 57 -5.13 7.37 17.56
CA THR A 57 -4.58 6.75 18.78
C THR A 57 -4.11 5.34 18.49
N TRP A 58 -2.83 5.08 18.74
CA TRP A 58 -2.15 3.82 18.41
C TRP A 58 -1.34 3.32 19.58
N THR A 59 -1.57 2.06 19.97
CA THR A 59 -0.70 1.34 20.91
C THR A 59 0.63 0.96 20.24
N GLU A 60 1.65 0.67 21.04
CA GLU A 60 2.95 0.21 20.52
C GLU A 60 2.83 -1.12 19.77
N GLU A 61 1.99 -2.04 20.25
CA GLU A 61 1.73 -3.33 19.59
C GLU A 61 1.08 -3.14 18.21
N GLN A 62 0.09 -2.24 18.10
CA GLN A 62 -0.54 -1.92 16.81
C GLN A 62 0.46 -1.35 15.81
N LYS A 63 1.34 -0.44 16.25
CA LYS A 63 2.42 0.09 15.39
C LYS A 63 3.39 -1.02 15.00
N ASN A 64 3.74 -1.91 15.93
CA ASN A 64 4.64 -3.02 15.66
C ASN A 64 4.09 -3.94 14.57
N ILE A 65 2.78 -4.24 14.55
CA ILE A 65 2.16 -5.04 13.48
C ILE A 65 2.38 -4.39 12.10
N VAL A 66 2.18 -3.08 11.98
CA VAL A 66 2.35 -2.33 10.72
C VAL A 66 3.83 -2.25 10.33
N LEU A 67 4.72 -1.91 11.26
CA LEU A 67 6.14 -1.75 10.98
C LEU A 67 6.81 -3.09 10.62
N THR A 68 6.44 -4.18 11.29
CA THR A 68 6.89 -5.54 10.94
C THR A 68 6.50 -5.89 9.51
N PHE A 69 5.29 -5.54 9.08
CA PHE A 69 4.87 -5.73 7.70
C PHE A 69 5.76 -4.94 6.73
N ILE A 70 5.91 -3.64 6.95
CA ILE A 70 6.66 -2.73 6.06
C ILE A 70 8.10 -3.22 5.84
N VAL A 71 8.81 -3.57 6.91
CA VAL A 71 10.23 -3.95 6.80
C VAL A 71 10.46 -5.36 6.26
N ASN A 72 9.44 -6.23 6.34
CA ASN A 72 9.59 -7.63 5.94
C ASN A 72 8.85 -8.01 4.65
N ILE A 73 7.89 -7.22 4.16
CA ILE A 73 7.12 -7.56 2.97
C ILE A 73 8.04 -7.73 1.75
N ALA A 74 9.15 -6.98 1.69
CA ALA A 74 10.18 -7.09 0.67
C ALA A 74 10.82 -8.49 0.55
N ASN A 75 10.76 -9.30 1.62
CA ASN A 75 11.33 -10.64 1.69
C ASN A 75 10.33 -11.73 1.29
N THR A 76 9.13 -11.36 0.86
CA THR A 76 8.05 -12.31 0.54
C THR A 76 7.96 -12.58 -0.97
N PRO A 77 7.43 -13.75 -1.38
CA PRO A 77 7.13 -14.01 -2.79
C PRO A 77 6.18 -12.98 -3.40
N TRP A 78 5.28 -12.40 -2.60
CA TRP A 78 4.37 -11.36 -3.08
C TRP A 78 5.13 -10.12 -3.57
N PHE A 79 6.23 -9.75 -2.91
CA PHE A 79 7.05 -8.61 -3.35
C PHE A 79 7.94 -8.93 -4.56
N ASN A 80 8.21 -10.21 -4.87
CA ASN A 80 8.87 -10.57 -6.12
C ASN A 80 8.07 -10.13 -7.35
N ILE A 81 6.74 -10.05 -7.23
CA ILE A 81 5.88 -9.49 -8.28
C ILE A 81 6.28 -8.04 -8.56
N LEU A 82 6.54 -7.23 -7.53
CA LEU A 82 6.99 -5.85 -7.74
C LEU A 82 8.34 -5.79 -8.45
N ARG A 83 9.21 -6.79 -8.24
CA ARG A 83 10.52 -6.90 -8.91
C ARG A 83 10.41 -7.21 -10.40
N THR A 84 9.23 -7.50 -10.94
CA THR A 84 9.02 -7.59 -12.40
C THR A 84 8.88 -6.22 -13.07
N TYR A 85 8.64 -5.17 -12.28
CA TYR A 85 8.48 -3.79 -12.76
C TYR A 85 9.85 -3.11 -12.86
N TYR A 86 10.01 -2.27 -13.88
CA TYR A 86 11.28 -1.58 -14.16
C TYR A 86 11.07 -0.17 -14.70
N GLN A 87 12.10 0.65 -14.60
CA GLN A 87 12.24 1.85 -15.42
C GLN A 87 13.24 1.61 -16.54
N GLU A 88 13.06 2.26 -17.69
CA GLU A 88 13.99 2.22 -18.81
C GLU A 88 14.48 3.63 -19.12
N ILE A 89 15.79 3.83 -19.04
CA ILE A 89 16.48 5.07 -19.40
C ILE A 89 17.56 4.70 -20.41
N ASP A 90 17.57 5.35 -21.57
CA ASP A 90 18.53 5.10 -22.65
C ASP A 90 18.64 3.60 -23.05
N GLY A 91 17.51 2.88 -23.03
CA GLY A 91 17.43 1.46 -23.36
C GLY A 91 17.96 0.52 -22.26
N VAL A 92 18.29 1.04 -21.08
CA VAL A 92 18.75 0.26 -19.93
C VAL A 92 17.62 0.11 -18.92
N GLN A 93 17.23 -1.14 -18.66
CA GLN A 93 16.20 -1.46 -17.67
C GLN A 93 16.79 -1.57 -16.26
N THR A 94 16.18 -0.86 -15.32
CA THR A 94 16.47 -0.95 -13.88
C THR A 94 15.21 -1.37 -13.15
N TYR A 95 15.26 -2.55 -12.52
CA TYR A 95 14.10 -3.16 -11.85
C TYR A 95 13.94 -2.68 -10.41
N VAL A 96 12.70 -2.74 -9.92
CA VAL A 96 12.38 -2.63 -8.50
C VAL A 96 13.19 -3.68 -7.71
N THR A 97 13.70 -3.30 -6.55
CA THR A 97 14.62 -4.15 -5.77
C THR A 97 14.21 -4.27 -4.30
N GLY A 98 14.24 -3.16 -3.54
CA GLY A 98 14.23 -3.18 -2.07
C GLY A 98 15.64 -3.31 -1.49
N PRO A 99 15.79 -3.47 -0.16
CA PRO A 99 14.76 -3.71 0.85
C PRO A 99 13.93 -2.47 1.20
N LEU A 100 12.90 -2.66 2.02
CA LEU A 100 12.14 -1.57 2.63
C LEU A 100 12.70 -1.27 4.02
N GLU A 101 13.00 -0.01 4.29
CA GLU A 101 13.50 0.48 5.57
C GLU A 101 12.43 1.36 6.20
N ALA A 102 11.80 0.88 7.28
CA ALA A 102 10.96 1.76 8.09
C ALA A 102 11.87 2.77 8.79
N THR A 103 11.67 4.05 8.50
CA THR A 103 12.46 5.14 9.08
C THR A 103 11.66 5.81 10.20
N THR A 104 11.94 7.07 10.53
CA THR A 104 11.25 7.82 11.58
C THR A 104 9.74 7.70 11.46
N THR A 105 9.09 7.32 12.56
CA THR A 105 7.63 7.27 12.66
C THR A 105 7.10 8.55 13.30
N TYR A 106 5.97 9.04 12.81
CA TYR A 106 5.31 10.23 13.33
C TYR A 106 3.95 9.86 13.90
N ASN A 107 3.62 10.39 15.07
CA ASN A 107 2.29 10.27 15.63
C ASN A 107 1.52 11.53 15.26
N LEU A 108 0.58 11.40 14.33
CA LEU A 108 -0.33 12.47 14.00
C LEU A 108 -1.53 12.34 14.92
N GLY A 109 -1.67 13.27 15.88
CA GLY A 109 -2.86 13.32 16.73
C GLY A 109 -4.13 13.57 15.92
N THR A 110 -5.28 13.65 16.58
CA THR A 110 -6.59 13.83 15.94
C THR A 110 -6.87 15.29 15.56
N SER A 111 -5.85 16.06 15.16
CA SER A 111 -5.97 17.51 14.88
C SER A 111 -6.94 17.83 13.73
N TYR A 112 -7.15 16.88 12.82
CA TYR A 112 -8.16 16.94 11.76
C TYR A 112 -9.46 16.18 12.10
N GLY A 113 -9.67 15.84 13.38
CA GLY A 113 -10.83 15.06 13.84
C GLY A 113 -10.70 13.57 13.54
N THR A 114 -11.85 12.89 13.38
CA THR A 114 -11.90 11.46 13.00
C THR A 114 -12.13 11.25 11.51
N THR A 115 -12.16 12.33 10.72
CA THR A 115 -12.37 12.31 9.26
C THR A 115 -11.24 13.11 8.61
N LEU A 116 -10.28 12.42 8.01
CA LEU A 116 -9.28 13.04 7.15
C LEU A 116 -9.96 13.48 5.84
N SER A 117 -9.75 14.72 5.45
CA SER A 117 -10.10 15.19 4.10
C SER A 117 -8.97 14.83 3.14
N LYS A 118 -9.26 14.81 1.83
CA LYS A 118 -8.26 14.61 0.76
C LYS A 118 -7.04 15.55 0.86
N ASN A 119 -7.16 16.67 1.56
CA ASN A 119 -6.11 17.68 1.73
C ASN A 119 -5.46 17.65 3.12
N SER A 120 -5.99 16.88 4.08
CA SER A 120 -5.48 16.86 5.45
C SER A 120 -4.06 16.29 5.52
N ILE A 121 -3.77 15.26 4.73
CA ILE A 121 -2.45 14.63 4.65
C ILE A 121 -1.46 15.49 3.87
N PRO A 122 -1.74 15.95 2.64
CA PRO A 122 -0.85 16.84 1.90
C PRO A 122 -0.43 18.09 2.68
N ASN A 123 -1.34 18.72 3.43
CA ASN A 123 -1.03 19.88 4.26
C ASN A 123 -0.11 19.52 5.45
N THR A 124 -0.32 18.36 6.06
CA THR A 124 0.54 17.85 7.15
C THR A 124 1.95 17.57 6.64
N LEU A 125 2.06 16.86 5.52
CA LEU A 125 3.34 16.55 4.88
C LEU A 125 4.06 17.84 4.48
N THR A 126 3.36 18.80 3.86
CA THR A 126 3.91 20.12 3.52
C THR A 126 4.49 20.83 4.75
N THR A 127 3.77 20.81 5.88
CA THR A 127 4.23 21.44 7.12
C THR A 127 5.49 20.74 7.67
N LEU A 128 5.52 19.42 7.67
CA LEU A 128 6.67 18.64 8.16
C LEU A 128 7.90 18.78 7.24
N ILE A 129 7.69 18.86 5.93
CA ILE A 129 8.73 19.16 4.93
C ILE A 129 9.29 20.57 5.18
N GLN A 130 8.43 21.57 5.34
CA GLN A 130 8.85 22.96 5.60
C GLN A 130 9.60 23.11 6.93
N ALA A 131 9.22 22.33 7.95
CA ALA A 131 9.90 22.28 9.23
C ALA A 131 11.26 21.53 9.19
N GLY A 132 11.60 20.87 8.07
CA GLY A 132 12.78 20.00 7.96
C GLY A 132 12.66 18.70 8.75
N SER A 133 11.47 18.34 9.22
CA SER A 133 11.20 17.15 10.02
C SER A 133 11.19 15.87 9.20
N ILE A 134 10.91 15.97 7.89
CA ILE A 134 11.02 14.91 6.88
C ILE A 134 11.75 15.44 5.66
N PRO A 135 12.43 14.60 4.86
CA PRO A 135 13.16 15.06 3.68
C PRO A 135 12.24 15.79 2.70
N ASN A 136 12.65 16.99 2.27
CA ASN A 136 12.17 17.53 1.01
C ASN A 136 13.03 16.94 -0.09
N ASP A 137 12.49 16.05 -0.89
CA ASP A 137 13.24 15.57 -2.04
C ASP A 137 12.40 15.60 -3.31
N PRO A 138 12.42 16.76 -3.98
CA PRO A 138 11.69 16.96 -5.24
C PRO A 138 12.24 16.13 -6.40
N ASN A 139 13.34 15.36 -6.20
CA ASN A 139 14.00 14.59 -7.25
C ASN A 139 13.89 13.05 -7.09
N GLY A 140 13.16 12.54 -6.08
CA GLY A 140 12.72 11.13 -6.07
C GLY A 140 13.73 10.09 -5.57
N THR A 141 14.40 10.32 -4.44
CA THR A 141 15.27 9.34 -3.77
C THR A 141 14.48 8.36 -2.91
N ASN A 142 13.87 7.35 -3.52
CA ASN A 142 13.53 6.07 -2.88
C ASN A 142 12.86 6.18 -1.49
N TYR A 143 11.81 6.98 -1.35
CA TYR A 143 11.01 6.97 -0.12
C TYR A 143 9.50 7.03 -0.40
N ILE A 144 8.76 6.66 0.63
CA ILE A 144 7.30 6.55 0.65
C ILE A 144 6.80 7.16 1.95
N TYR A 145 5.74 7.97 1.90
CA TYR A 145 4.98 8.43 3.06
C TYR A 145 3.77 7.53 3.28
N ALA A 146 3.82 6.63 4.25
CA ALA A 146 2.70 5.77 4.59
C ALA A 146 1.87 6.40 5.70
N VAL A 147 0.65 6.86 5.40
CA VAL A 147 -0.27 7.39 6.42
C VAL A 147 -1.39 6.40 6.71
N THR A 148 -1.38 5.86 7.93
CA THR A 148 -2.43 4.95 8.39
C THR A 148 -3.60 5.76 8.95
N GLY A 149 -4.84 5.40 8.62
CA GLY A 149 -6.05 6.06 9.12
C GLY A 149 -6.39 5.72 10.58
N ASP A 150 -7.48 6.33 11.08
CA ASP A 150 -7.99 6.06 12.43
C ASP A 150 -8.62 4.65 12.53
N LEU A 151 -8.04 3.81 13.38
CA LEU A 151 -8.45 2.42 13.62
C LEU A 151 -9.87 2.27 14.17
N ALA A 152 -10.43 3.31 14.80
CA ALA A 152 -11.82 3.29 15.26
C ALA A 152 -12.83 3.14 14.10
N ARG A 153 -12.39 3.33 12.85
CA ARG A 153 -13.22 3.25 11.64
C ARG A 153 -12.73 2.21 10.63
N SER A 154 -11.72 1.40 10.92
CA SER A 154 -11.22 0.39 9.97
C SER A 154 -12.07 -0.88 9.87
N THR A 155 -13.27 -0.88 10.44
CA THR A 155 -14.24 -1.97 10.33
C THR A 155 -15.06 -1.83 9.05
N ASP A 156 -14.67 -2.56 8.00
CA ASP A 156 -15.54 -3.00 6.90
C ASP A 156 -16.01 -1.93 5.88
N ASN A 157 -15.18 -0.94 5.58
CA ASN A 157 -15.54 0.18 4.69
C ASN A 157 -15.26 -0.05 3.20
N GLY A 158 -15.47 -1.28 2.70
CA GLY A 158 -15.40 -1.59 1.26
C GLY A 158 -13.99 -1.66 0.68
N CYS A 159 -13.04 -0.84 1.14
CA CYS A 159 -11.63 -0.86 0.71
C CYS A 159 -10.81 -1.95 1.43
N SER A 160 -11.26 -2.36 2.61
CA SER A 160 -10.67 -3.42 3.42
C SER A 160 -11.64 -4.60 3.54
N LYS A 161 -11.46 -5.63 2.70
CA LYS A 161 -12.14 -6.91 2.93
C LYS A 161 -11.33 -7.70 3.95
N ILE A 162 -11.83 -7.69 5.18
CA ILE A 162 -11.28 -8.51 6.23
C ILE A 162 -11.75 -9.97 6.12
N ASP A 163 -10.97 -10.91 6.65
CA ASP A 163 -11.52 -12.21 7.01
C ASP A 163 -12.67 -12.00 8.02
N ALA A 164 -13.91 -12.22 7.58
CA ALA A 164 -15.11 -12.12 8.41
C ALA A 164 -15.21 -13.25 9.45
N ASN A 165 -14.13 -13.99 9.69
CA ASN A 165 -14.08 -15.05 10.68
C ASN A 165 -14.43 -14.52 12.08
N PRO A 166 -15.45 -15.07 12.75
CA PRO A 166 -15.86 -14.62 14.07
C PRO A 166 -14.82 -14.88 15.17
N ASN A 167 -13.90 -15.82 14.94
CA ASN A 167 -12.89 -16.25 15.92
C ASN A 167 -11.65 -15.35 15.97
N GLY A 168 -11.58 -14.34 15.11
CA GLY A 168 -10.50 -13.34 15.12
C GLY A 168 -9.77 -13.23 13.79
N THR A 169 -8.58 -12.63 13.85
CA THR A 169 -7.72 -12.30 12.70
C THR A 169 -6.27 -12.65 13.02
N PRO A 170 -5.37 -12.75 12.01
CA PRO A 170 -4.02 -13.29 12.21
C PRO A 170 -3.18 -12.61 13.30
N ASN A 171 -3.37 -11.30 13.52
CA ASN A 171 -2.63 -10.53 14.52
C ASN A 171 -3.48 -10.14 15.74
N GLY A 172 -4.70 -10.68 15.86
CA GLY A 172 -5.59 -10.40 16.99
C GLY A 172 -6.18 -8.98 17.04
N ASP A 173 -5.77 -8.10 16.12
CA ASP A 173 -6.33 -6.77 15.94
C ASP A 173 -7.07 -6.68 14.60
N ARG A 174 -8.40 -6.75 14.69
CA ARG A 174 -9.30 -6.73 13.55
C ARG A 174 -9.13 -5.46 12.70
N GLY A 175 -8.91 -4.32 13.34
CA GLY A 175 -8.80 -3.04 12.65
C GLY A 175 -7.50 -2.92 11.86
N ILE A 176 -6.39 -3.39 12.44
CA ILE A 176 -5.09 -3.42 11.76
C ILE A 176 -5.10 -4.45 10.63
N ASP A 177 -5.55 -5.68 10.90
CA ASP A 177 -5.56 -6.75 9.90
C ASP A 177 -6.41 -6.40 8.68
N ALA A 178 -7.52 -5.67 8.87
CA ALA A 178 -8.33 -5.14 7.78
C ALA A 178 -7.54 -4.13 6.92
N MET A 179 -6.76 -3.28 7.55
CA MET A 179 -5.99 -2.22 6.89
C MET A 179 -4.81 -2.76 6.08
N MET A 180 -4.19 -3.87 6.49
CA MET A 180 -2.91 -4.30 5.90
C MET A 180 -2.99 -4.64 4.41
N SER A 181 -4.14 -5.09 3.90
CA SER A 181 -4.32 -5.28 2.45
C SER A 181 -4.28 -3.96 1.68
N THR A 182 -4.83 -2.88 2.25
CA THR A 182 -4.75 -1.54 1.67
C THR A 182 -3.33 -1.00 1.75
N VAL A 183 -2.64 -1.19 2.88
CA VAL A 183 -1.22 -0.80 2.99
C VAL A 183 -0.38 -1.51 1.94
N ALA A 184 -0.62 -2.79 1.68
CA ALA A 184 0.05 -3.53 0.62
C ALA A 184 -0.27 -2.97 -0.77
N HIS A 185 -1.55 -2.68 -1.04
CA HIS A 185 -2.04 -2.12 -2.29
C HIS A 185 -1.32 -0.81 -2.62
N GLU A 186 -1.39 0.15 -1.69
CA GLU A 186 -0.84 1.48 -1.93
C GLU A 186 0.70 1.47 -1.97
N LEU A 187 1.33 0.56 -1.22
CA LEU A 187 2.78 0.35 -1.27
C LEU A 187 3.23 -0.20 -2.63
N ALA A 188 2.46 -1.13 -3.22
CA ALA A 188 2.74 -1.66 -4.54
C ALA A 188 2.72 -0.55 -5.61
N GLU A 189 1.65 0.25 -5.62
CA GLU A 189 1.48 1.36 -6.55
C GLU A 189 2.58 2.42 -6.38
N ALA A 190 2.84 2.83 -5.14
CA ALA A 190 3.91 3.78 -4.82
C ALA A 190 5.29 3.32 -5.32
N ILE A 191 5.55 2.02 -5.31
CA ILE A 191 6.83 1.45 -5.76
C ILE A 191 6.90 1.34 -7.28
N THR A 192 5.83 0.91 -7.94
CA THR A 192 5.83 0.62 -9.37
C THR A 192 5.46 1.81 -10.24
N ASP A 193 4.76 2.80 -9.68
CA ASP A 193 4.40 4.03 -10.36
C ASP A 193 4.33 5.23 -9.38
N PRO A 194 5.47 5.71 -8.87
CA PRO A 194 5.53 6.75 -7.84
C PRO A 194 4.93 8.11 -8.25
N TYR A 195 4.69 8.34 -9.54
CA TYR A 195 4.16 9.60 -10.07
C TYR A 195 2.91 9.42 -10.96
N VAL A 196 2.30 8.23 -10.95
CA VAL A 196 1.12 7.88 -11.77
C VAL A 196 1.36 8.11 -13.26
N ASN A 197 2.59 7.88 -13.70
CA ASN A 197 3.06 8.09 -15.07
C ASN A 197 3.88 6.91 -15.62
N SER A 198 4.18 5.89 -14.82
CA SER A 198 5.09 4.77 -15.12
C SER A 198 4.37 3.52 -15.64
N TRP A 199 3.69 2.75 -14.78
CA TRP A 199 3.07 1.46 -15.13
C TRP A 199 1.57 1.48 -14.86
N ARG A 200 0.76 1.48 -15.92
CA ARG A 200 -0.71 1.40 -15.82
C ARG A 200 -1.31 0.85 -17.10
N ASP A 201 -2.60 0.55 -17.07
CA ASP A 201 -3.36 0.21 -18.27
C ASP A 201 -4.02 1.43 -18.92
N GLU A 202 -4.76 1.21 -20.01
CA GLU A 202 -5.49 2.25 -20.75
C GLU A 202 -6.58 2.96 -19.94
N ASN A 203 -7.05 2.36 -18.84
CA ASN A 203 -8.05 2.93 -17.93
C ASN A 203 -7.41 3.59 -16.69
N ASN A 204 -6.08 3.65 -16.62
CA ASN A 204 -5.26 4.08 -15.48
C ASN A 204 -5.34 3.18 -14.25
N TYR A 205 -5.68 1.90 -14.41
CA TYR A 205 -5.53 0.92 -13.34
C TYR A 205 -4.04 0.59 -13.16
N GLU A 206 -3.55 0.75 -11.93
CA GLU A 206 -2.23 0.30 -11.50
C GLU A 206 -2.23 -1.20 -11.14
N ASN A 207 -1.08 -1.74 -10.72
CA ASN A 207 -0.91 -3.16 -10.43
C ASN A 207 -1.83 -3.67 -9.32
N ALA A 208 -1.95 -2.92 -8.22
CA ALA A 208 -2.79 -3.30 -7.10
C ALA A 208 -4.28 -3.12 -7.43
N ASP A 209 -4.67 -2.08 -8.16
CA ASP A 209 -6.04 -1.89 -8.63
C ASP A 209 -6.61 -3.11 -9.39
N LYS A 210 -5.81 -3.72 -10.27
CA LYS A 210 -6.20 -4.90 -11.07
C LYS A 210 -6.61 -6.09 -10.20
N CYS A 211 -5.94 -6.24 -9.07
CA CYS A 211 -6.03 -7.42 -8.23
C CYS A 211 -6.78 -7.18 -6.92
N SER A 212 -7.39 -6.01 -6.81
CA SER A 212 -8.20 -5.62 -5.66
C SER A 212 -9.21 -6.70 -5.29
N HIS A 213 -9.25 -7.00 -3.99
CA HIS A 213 -10.13 -7.99 -3.36
C HIS A 213 -9.94 -9.45 -3.80
N ARG A 214 -8.81 -9.82 -4.41
CA ARG A 214 -8.46 -11.22 -4.71
C ARG A 214 -7.45 -11.73 -3.70
N TYR A 215 -7.82 -12.68 -2.84
CA TYR A 215 -6.96 -13.07 -1.70
C TYR A 215 -6.40 -14.50 -1.80
N GLU A 216 -6.78 -15.27 -2.82
CA GLU A 216 -6.38 -16.69 -2.90
C GLU A 216 -5.00 -16.86 -3.55
N PRO A 217 -4.27 -17.94 -3.25
CA PRO A 217 -4.60 -18.97 -2.26
C PRO A 217 -4.40 -18.49 -0.81
N THR A 218 -5.25 -18.96 0.09
CA THR A 218 -5.16 -18.72 1.55
C THR A 218 -4.82 -19.98 2.34
N VAL A 219 -4.09 -19.80 3.44
CA VAL A 219 -3.81 -20.81 4.47
C VAL A 219 -4.65 -20.49 5.70
N LYS A 220 -5.14 -21.52 6.41
CA LYS A 220 -5.90 -21.38 7.65
C LYS A 220 -5.04 -21.68 8.87
N LEU A 221 -5.07 -20.80 9.86
CA LEU A 221 -4.64 -21.04 11.23
C LEU A 221 -5.73 -21.79 12.01
N GLN A 222 -5.48 -22.01 13.31
CA GLN A 222 -6.49 -22.50 14.23
C GLN A 222 -7.76 -21.63 14.16
N HIS A 223 -8.92 -22.25 14.39
CA HIS A 223 -10.23 -21.59 14.34
C HIS A 223 -10.59 -21.00 12.95
N GLY A 224 -9.87 -21.43 11.91
CA GLY A 224 -10.18 -21.10 10.51
C GLY A 224 -9.70 -19.71 10.06
N ILE A 225 -8.89 -19.01 10.87
CA ILE A 225 -8.39 -17.67 10.57
C ILE A 225 -7.47 -17.73 9.35
N LYS A 226 -7.73 -16.93 8.31
CA LYS A 226 -6.99 -16.97 7.05
C LYS A 226 -5.82 -16.00 7.01
N TYR A 227 -4.77 -16.40 6.32
CA TYR A 227 -3.66 -15.54 5.88
C TYR A 227 -3.11 -16.07 4.55
N ASN A 228 -2.35 -15.27 3.82
CA ASN A 228 -1.68 -15.70 2.58
C ASN A 228 -0.25 -15.19 2.45
N VAL A 229 0.17 -14.27 3.33
CA VAL A 229 1.55 -13.78 3.41
C VAL A 229 2.04 -13.86 4.86
N GLN A 230 3.28 -14.29 5.03
CA GLN A 230 4.02 -14.16 6.28
C GLN A 230 5.17 -13.17 6.04
N ALA A 231 5.19 -12.07 6.79
CA ALA A 231 6.23 -11.06 6.73
C ALA A 231 6.87 -10.97 8.12
N GLY A 232 8.11 -11.44 8.22
CA GLY A 232 8.79 -11.64 9.51
C GLY A 232 8.12 -12.75 10.32
N ASP A 233 7.81 -12.44 11.57
CA ASP A 233 7.12 -13.33 12.51
C ASP A 233 5.59 -13.22 12.46
N ARG A 234 5.05 -12.27 11.69
CA ARG A 234 3.62 -11.98 11.59
C ARG A 234 3.00 -12.47 10.28
N ARG A 235 1.69 -12.72 10.32
CA ARG A 235 0.90 -13.23 9.21
C ARG A 235 -0.14 -12.21 8.80
N TYR A 236 -0.42 -12.14 7.50
CA TYR A 236 -1.28 -11.12 6.91
C TYR A 236 -2.15 -11.74 5.82
N LEU A 237 -3.36 -11.20 5.67
CA LEU A 237 -4.24 -11.48 4.55
C LEU A 237 -4.26 -10.26 3.65
N ILE A 238 -3.56 -10.33 2.52
CA ILE A 238 -3.45 -9.22 1.56
C ILE A 238 -3.93 -9.66 0.18
N GLN A 239 -4.33 -8.73 -0.66
CA GLN A 239 -4.71 -9.06 -2.03
C GLN A 239 -3.53 -9.60 -2.86
N GLN A 240 -3.83 -10.29 -3.95
CA GLN A 240 -2.93 -10.58 -5.06
C GLN A 240 -2.40 -9.26 -5.66
N ASN A 241 -1.33 -9.38 -6.44
CA ASN A 241 -0.81 -8.27 -7.23
C ASN A 241 -0.66 -8.69 -8.70
N TRP A 242 -0.68 -7.71 -9.60
CA TRP A 242 -0.53 -7.92 -11.04
C TRP A 242 0.95 -8.16 -11.37
N ASP A 243 1.24 -9.27 -12.03
CA ASP A 243 2.58 -9.58 -12.53
C ASP A 243 2.76 -8.99 -13.93
N ALA A 244 3.78 -8.14 -14.10
CA ALA A 244 4.03 -7.44 -15.36
C ALA A 244 4.49 -8.37 -16.50
N ASN A 245 5.04 -9.55 -16.18
CA ASN A 245 5.47 -10.54 -17.18
C ASN A 245 4.32 -11.43 -17.61
N THR A 246 3.54 -11.94 -16.65
CA THR A 246 2.45 -12.88 -16.96
C THR A 246 1.13 -12.19 -17.26
N GLN A 247 1.00 -10.90 -16.91
CA GLN A 247 -0.23 -10.12 -17.04
C GLN A 247 -1.42 -10.79 -16.33
N GLN A 248 -1.19 -11.22 -15.09
CA GLN A 248 -2.17 -11.92 -14.27
C GLN A 248 -2.04 -11.55 -12.79
N CYS A 249 -3.15 -11.64 -12.05
CA CYS A 249 -3.13 -11.54 -10.60
C CYS A 249 -2.55 -12.82 -9.97
N THR A 250 -1.50 -12.67 -9.18
CA THR A 250 -0.82 -13.76 -8.48
C THR A 250 -0.42 -13.36 -7.05
N MET A 251 -0.07 -14.34 -6.23
CA MET A 251 0.53 -14.13 -4.90
C MET A 251 2.05 -14.27 -4.90
N SER A 252 2.64 -14.67 -6.03
CA SER A 252 4.09 -14.87 -6.17
C SER A 252 4.56 -14.76 -7.62
N ALA A 253 5.80 -14.29 -7.78
CA ALA A 253 6.61 -14.40 -8.98
C ALA A 253 7.93 -15.11 -8.67
#